data_AF-A0A7C6TPN5-F1
#
_entry.id   AF-A0A7C6TPN5-F1
#
_cell.length_a   1.000
_cell.length_b   1.000
_cell.length_c   1.000
_cell.angle_alpha   90.00
_cell.angle_beta   90.00
_cell.angle_gamma   90.00
#
_symmetry.space_group_name_H-M   'P 1'
#
loop_
_entity.id
_entity.type
_entity.pdbx_description
1 polymer ?
#
loop_
_entity_poly.entity_id
_entity_poly.type
_entity_poly.pdbx_seq_one_letter_code
_entity_poly.pdbx_strand_id
1 'polypeptide(L)'
;MTTLEFVKKLMPSADLGEESSLPPFADFSTADGKSNSCLDEDDELFINFGSVPSSFPYRDQDNYTRELTDREYEFAVLENEYLRAEFLPDFGGKLWSLVDKKTGRDLLFANPVVRPCNLAVRNAWTSGGVEWNCGYLGHHPHTCSRLYTAVTTLGADIVNETQGITYKADTPVLRMYEYERVRGAVYQMDFFLPDGSPVLLCRMRIVNP
;
A
#
# COMPACT_ATOMS: atom_id res chain seq x y z
N MET A 1 15.30 -20.74 -6.11
CA MET A 1 14.66 -20.10 -7.28
C MET A 1 13.46 -19.35 -6.79
N THR A 2 13.45 -18.07 -7.11
CA THR A 2 12.47 -17.08 -6.73
C THR A 2 11.17 -17.34 -7.47
N THR A 3 10.05 -17.26 -6.76
CA THR A 3 8.72 -17.42 -7.34
C THR A 3 7.85 -16.21 -7.05
N LEU A 4 6.92 -15.94 -7.97
CA LEU A 4 5.82 -15.00 -7.79
C LEU A 4 4.53 -15.72 -8.16
N GLU A 5 3.69 -15.99 -7.17
CA GLU A 5 2.45 -16.73 -7.35
C GLU A 5 1.27 -15.99 -6.74
N PHE A 6 0.09 -16.13 -7.35
CA PHE A 6 -1.16 -15.64 -6.77
C PHE A 6 -1.87 -16.78 -6.06
N VAL A 7 -2.10 -16.61 -4.77
CA VAL A 7 -2.67 -17.64 -3.89
C VAL A 7 -3.93 -17.11 -3.24
N LYS A 8 -5.00 -17.88 -3.36
CA LYS A 8 -6.27 -17.61 -2.68
C LYS A 8 -6.19 -18.04 -1.21
N LYS A 9 -6.61 -17.16 -0.31
CA LYS A 9 -6.63 -17.43 1.14
C LYS A 9 -7.95 -17.00 1.74
N LEU A 10 -8.50 -17.84 2.60
CA LEU A 10 -9.61 -17.47 3.46
C LEU A 10 -9.09 -16.66 4.65
N MET A 11 -9.69 -15.51 4.88
CA MET A 11 -9.42 -14.64 6.03
C MET A 11 -10.74 -14.27 6.70
N PRO A 12 -10.82 -14.26 8.04
CA PRO A 12 -11.96 -13.68 8.73
C PRO A 12 -12.00 -12.17 8.48
N SER A 13 -13.11 -11.71 7.92
CA SER A 13 -13.21 -10.34 7.42
C SER A 13 -14.55 -9.70 7.71
N ALA A 14 -14.48 -8.42 8.10
CA ALA A 14 -15.63 -7.55 8.07
C ALA A 14 -15.95 -7.16 6.63
N ASP A 15 -17.23 -6.96 6.32
CA ASP A 15 -17.61 -6.40 5.02
C ASP A 15 -17.16 -4.94 4.95
N LEU A 16 -16.56 -4.53 3.83
CA LEU A 16 -16.24 -3.11 3.59
C LEU A 16 -17.50 -2.31 3.24
N GLY A 17 -18.54 -2.98 2.74
CA GLY A 17 -19.76 -2.33 2.25
C GLY A 17 -19.52 -1.53 0.96
N GLU A 18 -20.56 -0.82 0.51
CA GLU A 18 -20.42 0.14 -0.58
C GLU A 18 -19.80 1.45 -0.07
N GLU A 19 -19.10 2.16 -0.96
CA GLU A 19 -18.65 3.52 -0.68
C GLU A 19 -19.85 4.44 -0.37
N SER A 20 -19.64 5.45 0.48
CA SER A 20 -20.67 6.43 0.81
C SER A 20 -21.30 7.03 -0.44
N SER A 21 -22.63 7.12 -0.47
CA SER A 21 -23.37 7.75 -1.56
C SER A 21 -23.23 9.27 -1.57
N LEU A 22 -22.75 9.85 -0.47
CA LEU A 22 -22.53 11.28 -0.32
C LEU A 22 -21.05 11.61 -0.49
N PRO A 23 -20.70 12.71 -1.18
CA PRO A 23 -19.32 13.12 -1.26
C PRO A 23 -18.83 13.67 0.11
N PRO A 24 -17.53 13.55 0.40
CA PRO A 24 -16.93 14.00 1.66
C PRO A 24 -16.77 15.54 1.66
N PHE A 25 -17.86 16.23 1.99
CA PHE A 25 -17.87 17.70 2.09
C PHE A 25 -17.24 18.23 3.38
N ALA A 26 -17.09 17.39 4.40
CA ALA A 26 -16.47 17.79 5.65
C ALA A 26 -14.94 17.80 5.49
N ASP A 27 -14.31 18.84 6.03
CA ASP A 27 -12.87 18.86 6.19
C ASP A 27 -12.43 17.76 7.16
N PHE A 28 -11.25 17.18 6.93
CA PHE A 28 -10.60 16.30 7.89
C PHE A 28 -10.45 17.02 9.22
N SER A 29 -10.87 16.36 10.30
CA SER A 29 -10.53 16.77 11.65
C SER A 29 -9.05 16.42 11.90
N THR A 30 -8.12 17.26 11.45
CA THR A 30 -6.71 17.05 11.79
C THR A 30 -6.52 17.37 13.27
N ALA A 31 -5.94 16.42 14.02
CA ALA A 31 -5.50 16.68 15.40
C ALA A 31 -4.43 17.77 15.44
N ASP A 32 -3.68 17.93 14.34
CA ASP A 32 -2.89 19.11 14.05
C ASP A 32 -3.83 20.20 13.55
N GLY A 33 -4.38 20.97 14.49
CA GLY A 33 -5.26 22.08 14.18
C GLY A 33 -4.67 22.91 13.05
N LYS A 34 -5.47 23.18 12.01
CA LYS A 34 -5.15 24.24 11.05
C LYS A 34 -4.74 25.44 11.90
N SER A 35 -3.45 25.80 11.87
CA SER A 35 -3.09 27.10 12.42
C SER A 35 -3.90 28.08 11.58
N ASN A 36 -4.76 28.89 12.21
CA ASN A 36 -5.52 29.96 11.55
C ASN A 36 -4.56 31.10 11.15
N SER A 37 -3.39 30.76 10.61
CA SER A 37 -2.44 31.71 10.08
C SER A 37 -3.03 32.26 8.79
N CYS A 38 -3.67 33.43 8.89
CA CYS A 38 -3.87 34.30 7.74
C CYS A 38 -2.50 34.87 7.39
N LEU A 39 -1.95 34.42 6.28
CA LEU A 39 -0.75 34.98 5.68
C LEU A 39 -1.16 35.90 4.54
N ASP A 40 -0.41 36.99 4.36
CA ASP A 40 -0.50 37.83 3.17
C ASP A 40 0.34 37.23 2.02
N GLU A 41 0.12 37.71 0.80
CA GLU A 41 0.74 37.18 -0.42
C GLU A 41 2.28 37.24 -0.42
N ASP A 42 2.85 38.13 0.40
CA ASP A 42 4.29 38.40 0.48
C ASP A 42 5.00 37.66 1.63
N ASP A 43 4.27 36.90 2.45
CA ASP A 43 4.88 36.27 3.62
C ASP A 43 5.85 35.14 3.25
N GLU A 44 5.73 34.55 2.04
CA GLU A 44 6.51 33.38 1.56
C GLU A 44 6.53 32.18 2.54
N LEU A 45 5.66 32.19 3.53
CA LEU A 45 5.49 31.13 4.50
C LEU A 45 4.53 30.10 3.88
N PHE A 46 5.05 28.99 3.39
CA PHE A 46 4.27 27.89 2.78
C PHE A 46 3.43 27.10 3.83
N ILE A 47 2.80 27.78 4.78
CA ILE A 47 1.99 27.17 5.83
C ILE A 47 0.79 26.48 5.18
N ASN A 48 0.54 25.24 5.58
CA ASN A 48 -0.50 24.37 5.02
C ASN A 48 -0.34 24.09 3.51
N PHE A 49 0.80 24.44 2.88
CA PHE A 49 1.04 24.10 1.47
C PHE A 49 1.00 22.59 1.28
N GLY A 50 0.24 22.15 0.28
CA GLY A 50 0.00 20.73 0.06
C GLY A 50 -0.91 20.07 1.09
N SER A 51 -1.55 20.80 2.02
CA SER A 51 -2.66 20.21 2.79
C SER A 51 -3.84 19.89 1.86
N VAL A 52 -4.54 18.79 2.13
CA VAL A 52 -5.77 18.43 1.42
C VAL A 52 -6.90 18.49 2.43
N PRO A 53 -7.97 19.27 2.17
CA PRO A 53 -9.02 19.48 3.16
C PRO A 53 -9.88 18.23 3.36
N SER A 54 -10.10 17.40 2.34
CA SER A 54 -10.91 16.18 2.45
C SER A 54 -10.46 15.08 1.48
N SER A 55 -11.17 13.95 1.50
CA SER A 55 -10.93 12.83 0.58
C SER A 55 -11.47 13.09 -0.82
N PHE A 56 -12.20 14.18 -1.06
CA PHE A 56 -12.74 14.50 -2.39
C PHE A 56 -11.62 14.56 -3.44
N PRO A 57 -11.77 13.92 -4.63
CA PRO A 57 -12.99 13.35 -5.21
C PRO A 57 -13.24 11.87 -4.88
N TYR A 58 -12.50 11.26 -3.96
CA TYR A 58 -12.83 9.94 -3.46
C TYR A 58 -14.08 9.99 -2.58
N ARG A 59 -14.82 8.88 -2.55
CA ARG A 59 -15.95 8.68 -1.61
C ARG A 59 -15.46 7.91 -0.40
N ASP A 60 -16.02 8.21 0.76
CA ASP A 60 -15.64 7.53 2.00
C ASP A 60 -16.02 6.05 1.99
N GLN A 61 -15.25 5.27 2.72
CA GLN A 61 -15.45 3.84 2.95
C GLN A 61 -15.82 3.65 4.42
N ASP A 62 -17.05 3.99 4.78
CA ASP A 62 -17.55 4.08 6.16
C ASP A 62 -18.78 3.18 6.45
N ASN A 63 -19.24 2.42 5.44
CA ASN A 63 -20.36 1.47 5.57
C ASN A 63 -19.91 0.06 5.96
N TYR A 64 -18.68 -0.11 6.47
CA TYR A 64 -18.17 -1.42 6.82
C TYR A 64 -18.87 -2.00 8.06
N THR A 65 -19.02 -3.32 8.07
CA THR A 65 -19.65 -4.03 9.19
C THR A 65 -18.62 -4.42 10.26
N ARG A 66 -19.06 -5.14 11.30
CA ARG A 66 -18.20 -5.61 12.41
C ARG A 66 -18.17 -7.12 12.56
N GLU A 67 -19.18 -7.80 12.06
CA GLU A 67 -19.23 -9.26 12.05
C GLU A 67 -18.18 -9.81 11.10
N LEU A 68 -17.42 -10.80 11.56
CA LEU A 68 -16.40 -11.44 10.76
C LEU A 68 -16.99 -12.67 10.06
N THR A 69 -16.76 -12.74 8.76
CA THR A 69 -17.10 -13.89 7.93
C THR A 69 -15.87 -14.29 7.13
N ASP A 70 -15.69 -15.58 6.86
CA ASP A 70 -14.58 -16.03 6.04
C ASP A 70 -14.77 -15.51 4.61
N ARG A 71 -13.79 -14.74 4.14
CA ARG A 71 -13.72 -14.21 2.77
C ARG A 71 -12.45 -14.65 2.10
N GLU A 72 -12.56 -15.02 0.84
CA GLU A 72 -11.41 -15.37 0.01
C GLU A 72 -10.76 -14.10 -0.54
N TYR A 73 -9.45 -13.96 -0.35
CA TYR A 73 -8.63 -12.93 -0.96
C TYR A 73 -7.52 -13.56 -1.79
N GLU A 74 -7.17 -12.88 -2.87
CA GLU A 74 -6.03 -13.24 -3.70
C GLU A 74 -4.79 -12.49 -3.22
N PHE A 75 -3.80 -13.22 -2.72
CA PHE A 75 -2.51 -12.68 -2.30
C PHE A 75 -1.46 -12.90 -3.38
N ALA A 76 -0.63 -11.90 -3.65
CA ALA A 76 0.58 -12.07 -4.43
C ALA A 76 1.73 -12.45 -3.49
N VAL A 77 2.32 -13.63 -3.69
CA VAL A 77 3.37 -14.20 -2.85
C VAL A 77 4.69 -14.16 -3.61
N LEU A 78 5.64 -13.35 -3.12
CA LEU A 78 7.04 -13.37 -3.54
C LEU A 78 7.85 -14.21 -2.57
N GLU A 79 8.54 -15.22 -3.06
CA GLU A 79 9.29 -16.13 -2.19
C GLU A 79 10.64 -16.52 -2.80
N ASN A 80 11.69 -16.56 -1.96
CA ASN A 80 12.98 -17.18 -2.27
C ASN A 80 13.44 -18.07 -1.11
N GLU A 81 14.71 -18.49 -1.05
CA GLU A 81 15.21 -19.32 0.05
C GLU A 81 15.25 -18.64 1.43
N TYR A 82 15.21 -17.31 1.49
CA TYR A 82 15.33 -16.53 2.73
C TYR A 82 14.02 -15.93 3.22
N LEU A 83 13.23 -15.38 2.30
CA LEU A 83 12.04 -14.61 2.64
C LEU A 83 10.81 -15.10 1.89
N ARG A 84 9.66 -14.86 2.51
CA ARG A 84 8.34 -15.03 1.91
C ARG A 84 7.50 -13.80 2.21
N ALA A 85 7.26 -12.99 1.20
CA ALA A 85 6.51 -11.74 1.26
C ALA A 85 5.13 -11.95 0.66
N GLU A 86 4.08 -11.56 1.40
CA GLU A 86 2.70 -11.64 0.92
C GLU A 86 2.11 -10.25 0.77
N PHE A 87 1.65 -9.93 -0.42
CA PHE A 87 0.98 -8.69 -0.73
C PHE A 87 -0.50 -8.92 -0.93
N LEU A 88 -1.31 -7.96 -0.51
CA LEU A 88 -2.75 -7.97 -0.67
C LEU A 88 -3.18 -6.85 -1.64
N PRO A 89 -3.25 -7.13 -2.95
CA PRO A 89 -3.61 -6.14 -3.97
C PRO A 89 -4.94 -5.43 -3.71
N ASP A 90 -5.93 -6.12 -3.15
CA ASP A 90 -7.26 -5.59 -2.83
C ASP A 90 -7.26 -4.54 -1.71
N PHE A 91 -6.16 -4.44 -0.95
CA PHE A 91 -6.00 -3.50 0.15
C PHE A 91 -4.76 -2.62 -0.08
N GLY A 92 -4.77 -1.89 -1.20
CA GLY A 92 -3.73 -0.93 -1.54
C GLY A 92 -2.36 -1.56 -1.82
N GLY A 93 -2.32 -2.86 -2.12
CA GLY A 93 -1.06 -3.58 -2.29
C GLY A 93 -0.25 -3.71 -1.00
N LYS A 94 -0.91 -3.64 0.17
CA LYS A 94 -0.27 -3.77 1.49
C LYS A 94 0.60 -5.02 1.53
N LEU A 95 1.84 -4.89 2.01
CA LEU A 95 2.67 -6.03 2.38
C LEU A 95 2.11 -6.57 3.70
N TRP A 96 1.31 -7.62 3.62
CA TRP A 96 0.56 -8.18 4.74
C TRP A 96 1.45 -8.96 5.70
N SER A 97 2.37 -9.75 5.16
CA SER A 97 3.26 -10.65 5.89
C SER A 97 4.65 -10.66 5.24
N LEU A 98 5.70 -10.73 6.06
CA LEU A 98 7.08 -10.89 5.59
C LEU A 98 7.79 -11.90 6.49
N VAL A 99 7.78 -13.17 6.10
CA VAL A 99 8.35 -14.25 6.89
C VAL A 99 9.82 -14.43 6.59
N ASP A 100 10.66 -14.42 7.63
CA ASP A 100 12.02 -14.93 7.59
C ASP A 100 12.01 -16.46 7.71
N LYS A 101 12.35 -17.13 6.61
CA LYS A 101 12.31 -18.61 6.51
C LYS A 101 13.37 -19.29 7.36
N LYS A 102 14.44 -18.59 7.76
CA LYS A 102 15.46 -19.16 8.67
C LYS A 102 14.92 -19.31 10.09
N THR A 103 14.20 -18.29 10.56
CA THR A 103 13.66 -18.28 11.93
C THR A 103 12.21 -18.74 12.02
N GLY A 104 11.51 -18.80 10.89
CA GLY A 104 10.07 -19.08 10.81
C GLY A 104 9.20 -17.95 11.36
N ARG A 105 9.78 -16.75 11.61
CA ARG A 105 9.06 -15.62 12.19
C ARG A 105 8.55 -14.70 11.11
N ASP A 106 7.33 -14.21 11.29
CA ASP A 106 6.88 -13.01 10.57
C ASP A 106 7.58 -11.79 11.16
N LEU A 107 8.22 -11.01 10.29
CA LEU A 107 8.90 -9.77 10.64
C LEU A 107 7.91 -8.62 10.81
N LEU A 108 6.65 -8.81 10.41
CA LEU A 108 5.58 -7.84 10.51
C LEU A 108 4.48 -8.34 11.44
N PHE A 109 3.66 -7.41 11.94
CA PHE A 109 2.36 -7.78 12.49
C PHE A 109 1.42 -8.13 11.32
N ALA A 110 1.34 -9.40 10.95
CA ALA A 110 0.33 -9.91 10.04
C ALA A 110 -1.00 -10.03 10.79
N ASN A 111 -1.91 -9.09 10.53
CA ASN A 111 -3.21 -9.09 11.20
C ASN A 111 -3.97 -10.38 10.84
N PRO A 112 -4.49 -11.14 11.81
CA PRO A 112 -5.21 -12.38 11.51
C PRO A 112 -6.60 -12.12 10.89
N VAL A 113 -7.06 -10.87 10.85
CA VAL A 113 -8.38 -10.50 10.32
C VAL A 113 -8.30 -9.27 9.42
N VAL A 114 -9.20 -9.16 8.46
CA VAL A 114 -9.40 -7.93 7.69
C VAL A 114 -10.56 -7.16 8.30
N ARG A 115 -10.24 -6.23 9.22
CA ARG A 115 -11.24 -5.43 9.93
C ARG A 115 -10.93 -3.94 9.82
N PRO A 116 -11.59 -3.21 8.91
CA PRO A 116 -11.40 -1.78 8.77
C PRO A 116 -11.81 -0.99 10.02
N CYS A 117 -11.09 0.08 10.32
CA CYS A 117 -11.42 1.08 11.33
C CYS A 117 -11.25 2.48 10.75
N ASN A 118 -11.84 3.48 11.40
CA ASN A 118 -11.77 4.88 10.98
C ASN A 118 -10.38 5.47 11.25
N LEU A 119 -9.49 5.39 10.26
CA LEU A 119 -8.13 5.94 10.35
C LEU A 119 -7.60 6.45 9.00
N ALA A 120 -8.01 5.86 7.86
CA ALA A 120 -7.51 6.28 6.56
C ALA A 120 -8.14 7.59 6.07
N VAL A 121 -7.55 8.16 5.02
CA VAL A 121 -8.10 9.31 4.29
C VAL A 121 -9.56 9.09 3.86
N ARG A 122 -9.95 7.87 3.51
CA ARG A 122 -11.35 7.52 3.18
C ARG A 122 -12.04 6.74 4.31
N ASN A 123 -11.69 7.00 5.56
CA ASN A 123 -12.15 6.28 6.74
C ASN A 123 -11.54 4.88 6.88
N ALA A 124 -11.92 3.91 6.05
CA ALA A 124 -11.51 2.51 6.19
C ALA A 124 -9.99 2.28 6.15
N TRP A 125 -9.45 1.68 7.20
CA TRP A 125 -8.05 1.26 7.31
C TRP A 125 -7.89 -0.03 8.11
N THR A 126 -6.95 -0.89 7.71
CA THR A 126 -6.62 -2.13 8.45
C THR A 126 -5.22 -2.07 9.07
N SER A 127 -5.10 -2.50 10.32
CA SER A 127 -3.81 -2.57 11.03
C SER A 127 -2.92 -3.70 10.56
N GLY A 128 -1.62 -3.56 10.82
CA GLY A 128 -0.61 -4.55 10.46
C GLY A 128 -0.04 -4.37 9.06
N GLY A 129 1.01 -5.13 8.79
CA GLY A 129 1.78 -5.09 7.56
C GLY A 129 2.47 -3.75 7.31
N VAL A 130 2.79 -3.49 6.04
CA VAL A 130 3.31 -2.20 5.54
C VAL A 130 2.32 -1.61 4.54
N GLU A 131 1.87 -0.39 4.83
CA GLU A 131 1.05 0.42 3.94
C GLU A 131 1.93 1.36 3.10
N TRP A 132 1.51 1.60 1.85
CA TRP A 132 2.24 2.44 0.92
C TRP A 132 1.48 3.74 0.68
N ASN A 133 2.04 4.84 1.19
CA ASN A 133 1.38 6.15 1.18
C ASN A 133 2.02 7.10 0.17
N CYS A 134 1.18 7.79 -0.60
CA CYS A 134 1.56 8.78 -1.60
C CYS A 134 0.51 9.91 -1.66
N GLY A 135 0.94 11.15 -1.88
CA GLY A 135 0.04 12.27 -2.16
C GLY A 135 -0.74 12.86 -0.98
N TYR A 136 -0.95 12.09 0.10
CA TYR A 136 -1.59 12.55 1.34
C TYR A 136 -0.64 12.44 2.53
N LEU A 137 -0.82 13.33 3.51
CA LEU A 137 -0.22 13.15 4.83
C LEU A 137 -0.96 12.02 5.55
N GLY A 138 -0.22 11.01 6.00
CA GLY A 138 -0.79 9.84 6.66
C GLY A 138 -1.16 8.73 5.67
N HIS A 139 -2.39 8.26 5.76
CA HIS A 139 -2.87 7.02 5.12
C HIS A 139 -3.41 7.25 3.70
N HIS A 140 -3.25 6.27 2.81
CA HIS A 140 -3.55 6.43 1.39
C HIS A 140 -5.06 6.33 1.05
N PRO A 141 -5.58 7.07 0.04
CA PRO A 141 -6.94 6.87 -0.46
C PRO A 141 -7.23 5.47 -1.04
N HIS A 142 -6.20 4.70 -1.37
CA HIS A 142 -6.39 3.34 -1.89
C HIS A 142 -6.06 2.24 -0.88
N THR A 143 -5.91 2.57 0.42
CA THR A 143 -5.55 1.58 1.45
C THR A 143 -6.52 0.40 1.55
N CYS A 144 -7.80 0.63 1.33
CA CYS A 144 -8.81 -0.42 1.20
C CYS A 144 -9.42 -0.43 -0.21
N SER A 145 -8.58 -0.33 -1.24
CA SER A 145 -8.99 -0.45 -2.64
C SER A 145 -8.03 -1.34 -3.42
N ARG A 146 -8.56 -2.04 -4.43
CA ARG A 146 -7.75 -2.83 -5.34
C ARG A 146 -6.88 -1.92 -6.22
N LEU A 147 -5.59 -2.24 -6.30
CA LEU A 147 -4.67 -1.60 -7.25
C LEU A 147 -4.58 -2.39 -8.55
N TYR A 148 -4.26 -1.69 -9.65
CA TYR A 148 -3.79 -2.38 -10.84
C TYR A 148 -2.51 -3.14 -10.51
N THR A 149 -2.47 -4.41 -10.93
CA THR A 149 -1.41 -5.35 -10.58
C THR A 149 -0.93 -6.06 -11.84
N ALA A 150 0.38 -6.16 -12.01
CA ALA A 150 1.03 -6.81 -13.13
C ALA A 150 2.24 -7.63 -12.68
N VAL A 151 2.56 -8.68 -13.43
CA VAL A 151 3.81 -9.44 -13.29
C VAL A 151 4.72 -9.04 -14.44
N THR A 152 5.96 -8.68 -14.12
CA THR A 152 7.03 -8.40 -15.08
C THR A 152 8.32 -9.09 -14.64
N THR A 153 9.43 -8.86 -15.34
CA THR A 153 10.77 -9.28 -14.92
C THR A 153 11.71 -8.08 -14.82
N LEU A 154 12.91 -8.27 -14.25
CA LEU A 154 13.93 -7.22 -14.16
C LEU A 154 14.42 -6.73 -15.53
N GLY A 155 14.42 -7.61 -16.54
CA GLY A 155 14.77 -7.28 -17.93
C GLY A 155 16.27 -7.12 -18.20
N ALA A 156 17.10 -7.08 -17.15
CA ALA A 156 18.56 -7.09 -17.26
C ALA A 156 19.16 -7.74 -16.00
N ASP A 157 20.34 -8.35 -16.15
CA ASP A 157 21.14 -8.78 -15.00
C ASP A 157 21.62 -7.53 -14.23
N ILE A 158 21.39 -7.49 -12.92
CA ILE A 158 21.80 -6.39 -12.04
C ILE A 158 22.80 -6.93 -11.03
N VAL A 159 23.99 -6.35 -10.98
CA VAL A 159 25.01 -6.72 -9.99
C VAL A 159 24.80 -5.89 -8.72
N ASN A 160 24.47 -6.55 -7.62
CA ASN A 160 24.55 -5.96 -6.29
C ASN A 160 25.96 -6.22 -5.74
N GLU A 161 26.85 -5.24 -5.90
CA GLU A 161 28.24 -5.33 -5.45
C GLU A 161 28.36 -5.49 -3.92
N THR A 162 27.47 -4.85 -3.16
CA THR A 162 27.49 -4.91 -1.68
C THR A 162 27.21 -6.31 -1.16
N GLN A 163 26.33 -7.06 -1.83
CA GLN A 163 25.98 -8.43 -1.45
C GLN A 163 26.78 -9.48 -2.22
N GLY A 164 27.49 -9.08 -3.30
CA GLY A 164 28.14 -10.02 -4.21
C GLY A 164 27.15 -10.92 -4.97
N ILE A 165 25.92 -10.43 -5.18
CA ILE A 165 24.82 -11.20 -5.81
C ILE A 165 24.51 -10.58 -7.17
N THR A 166 24.34 -11.42 -8.20
CA THR A 166 23.78 -11.00 -9.49
C THR A 166 22.30 -11.35 -9.54
N TYR A 167 21.45 -10.33 -9.54
CA TYR A 167 20.02 -10.49 -9.77
C TYR A 167 19.79 -10.77 -11.26
N LYS A 168 19.07 -11.83 -11.57
CA LYS A 168 18.89 -12.29 -12.94
C LYS A 168 17.80 -11.52 -13.68
N ALA A 169 17.98 -11.30 -14.98
CA ALA A 169 17.05 -10.58 -15.84
C ALA A 169 15.63 -11.16 -15.83
N ASP A 170 15.49 -12.47 -15.61
CA ASP A 170 14.22 -13.20 -15.52
C ASP A 170 13.61 -13.21 -14.11
N THR A 171 14.25 -12.59 -13.12
CA THR A 171 13.70 -12.47 -11.75
C THR A 171 12.32 -11.82 -11.83
N PRO A 172 11.27 -12.46 -11.27
CA PRO A 172 9.93 -11.92 -11.33
C PRO A 172 9.81 -10.65 -10.47
N VAL A 173 9.01 -9.71 -10.97
CA VAL A 173 8.72 -8.43 -10.33
C VAL A 173 7.21 -8.29 -10.23
N LEU A 174 6.71 -8.13 -9.00
CA LEU A 174 5.33 -7.73 -8.73
C LEU A 174 5.24 -6.22 -8.89
N ARG A 175 4.47 -5.75 -9.86
CA ARG A 175 4.20 -4.33 -10.09
C ARG A 175 2.78 -4.00 -9.66
N MET A 176 2.62 -2.96 -8.86
CA MET A 176 1.33 -2.36 -8.52
C MET A 176 1.37 -0.87 -8.83
N TYR A 177 0.30 -0.33 -9.40
CA TYR A 177 0.27 1.06 -9.85
C TYR A 177 -1.14 1.64 -9.86
N GLU A 178 -1.25 2.96 -9.75
CA GLU A 178 -2.53 3.66 -9.78
C GLU A 178 -2.31 5.16 -10.07
N TYR A 179 -3.41 5.84 -10.44
CA TYR A 179 -3.49 7.29 -10.53
C TYR A 179 -4.11 7.89 -9.27
N GLU A 180 -3.32 8.70 -8.56
CA GLU A 180 -3.78 9.48 -7.42
C GLU A 180 -4.42 10.79 -7.93
N ARG A 181 -5.73 10.91 -7.71
CA ARG A 181 -6.59 11.90 -8.37
C ARG A 181 -6.43 13.30 -7.79
N VAL A 182 -6.06 13.42 -6.51
CA VAL A 182 -5.95 14.74 -5.87
C VAL A 182 -4.68 15.45 -6.25
N ARG A 183 -3.57 14.73 -6.38
CA ARG A 183 -2.29 15.26 -6.87
C ARG A 183 -2.14 15.17 -8.38
N GLY A 184 -3.01 14.42 -9.04
CA GLY A 184 -2.91 14.14 -10.46
C GLY A 184 -1.64 13.37 -10.81
N ALA A 185 -1.17 12.50 -9.92
CA ALA A 185 0.11 11.81 -10.06
C ALA A 185 -0.09 10.31 -10.31
N VAL A 186 0.73 9.72 -11.17
CA VAL A 186 0.80 8.26 -11.34
C VAL A 186 1.87 7.73 -10.40
N TYR A 187 1.53 6.75 -9.58
CA TYR A 187 2.51 6.03 -8.77
C TYR A 187 2.61 4.57 -9.17
N GLN A 188 3.81 4.02 -9.02
CA GLN A 188 4.16 2.64 -9.31
C GLN A 188 5.05 2.11 -8.19
N MET A 189 4.79 0.88 -7.80
CA MET A 189 5.51 0.12 -6.78
C MET A 189 5.93 -1.21 -7.39
N ASP A 190 7.23 -1.43 -7.52
CA ASP A 190 7.81 -2.67 -7.99
C ASP A 190 8.46 -3.40 -6.82
N PHE A 191 8.11 -4.67 -6.63
CA PHE A 191 8.65 -5.55 -5.60
C PHE A 191 9.31 -6.75 -6.25
N PHE A 192 10.50 -7.11 -5.79
CA PHE A 192 11.22 -8.27 -6.29
C PHE A 192 12.14 -8.83 -5.22
N LEU A 193 12.36 -10.13 -5.29
CA LEU A 193 13.10 -10.89 -4.28
C LEU A 193 14.04 -11.88 -4.98
N PRO A 194 15.15 -11.42 -5.58
CA PRO A 194 16.04 -12.27 -6.38
C PRO A 194 16.62 -13.44 -5.59
N ASP A 195 17.05 -14.48 -6.31
CA ASP A 195 17.83 -15.59 -5.74
C ASP A 195 19.06 -15.05 -5.00
N GLY A 196 19.35 -15.59 -3.83
CA GLY A 196 20.43 -15.17 -2.95
C GLY A 196 20.09 -13.99 -2.05
N SER A 197 19.05 -13.20 -2.35
CA SER A 197 18.78 -11.95 -1.63
C SER A 197 18.14 -12.22 -0.25
N PRO A 198 18.75 -11.78 0.86
CA PRO A 198 18.14 -11.89 2.19
C PRO A 198 17.16 -10.76 2.51
N VAL A 199 16.88 -9.88 1.54
CA VAL A 199 16.02 -8.69 1.71
C VAL A 199 15.04 -8.58 0.54
N LEU A 200 13.82 -8.13 0.83
CA LEU A 200 12.84 -7.72 -0.17
C LEU A 200 13.28 -6.38 -0.77
N LEU A 201 13.40 -6.31 -2.10
CA LEU A 201 13.70 -5.06 -2.79
C LEU A 201 12.40 -4.41 -3.24
N CYS A 202 12.30 -3.11 -2.99
CA CYS A 202 11.16 -2.29 -3.35
C CYS A 202 11.66 -1.09 -4.15
N ARG A 203 11.02 -0.80 -5.29
CA ARG A 203 11.29 0.39 -6.11
C ARG A 203 10.00 1.16 -6.32
N MET A 204 9.97 2.37 -5.78
CA MET A 204 8.84 3.29 -5.93
C MET A 204 9.13 4.32 -7.02
N ARG A 205 8.11 4.68 -7.79
CA ARG A 205 8.17 5.76 -8.78
C ARG A 205 6.89 6.58 -8.70
N ILE A 206 7.02 7.89 -8.66
CA ILE A 206 5.93 8.84 -8.79
C ILE A 206 6.21 9.71 -10.01
N VAL A 207 5.21 9.92 -10.84
CA VAL A 207 5.27 10.75 -12.05
C VAL A 207 4.15 11.76 -11.97
N ASN A 208 4.50 13.05 -12.04
CA ASN A 208 3.56 14.11 -12.35
C ASN A 208 3.55 14.27 -13.88
N PRO A 209 2.50 13.79 -14.58
CA PRO A 209 2.45 13.72 -16.04
C PRO A 209 2.35 15.09 -16.72
#